data_AF-A0A2D4NWW7-F1
#
_entry.id   AF-A0A2D4NWW7-F1
#
_cell.length_a   1.000
_cell.length_b   1.000
_cell.length_c   1.000
_cell.angle_alpha   90.00
_cell.angle_beta   90.00
_cell.angle_gamma   90.00
#
_symmetry.space_group_name_H-M   'P 1'
#
loop_
_entity.id
_entity.type
_entity.pdbx_description
1 polymer ?
#
loop_
_entity_poly.entity_id
_entity_poly.type
_entity_poly.pdbx_seq_one_letter_code
_entity_poly.pdbx_strand_id
1 'polypeptide(L)'
;VLTVLEYLQESPPVPVVVCEGTGRAADILAYVYKQTEEGGSIPDGAEPEIISTIKKTFNFGQSEAIHLFQTLLECMKKRELITVFHIGSDEHQDIDVAILTALLKGTNASAFDQLILTLAWDRVDIAKTHVFVYGQQWLVGSLEQAMLDALVMDRVAFVKLLIENGVSMHKFLTIPRLEELYNTKQGPTNPALFHLVRDVKQGNLPPGYKLTLIDVGLVVEYLMG
;
A
#
# COMPACT_ATOMS: atom_id res chain seq x y z
N VAL A 1 -14.80 -3.81 -19.59
CA VAL A 1 -15.51 -2.54 -19.28
C VAL A 1 -16.70 -2.79 -18.38
N LEU A 2 -17.64 -3.68 -18.72
CA LEU A 2 -18.75 -4.04 -17.81
C LEU A 2 -18.27 -4.49 -16.43
N THR A 3 -17.29 -5.39 -16.36
CA THR A 3 -16.68 -5.81 -15.09
C THR A 3 -16.04 -4.65 -14.32
N VAL A 4 -15.48 -3.66 -15.01
CA VAL A 4 -14.94 -2.45 -14.37
C VAL A 4 -16.08 -1.65 -13.74
N LEU A 5 -17.18 -1.47 -14.47
CA LEU A 5 -18.37 -0.79 -13.95
C LEU A 5 -18.95 -1.50 -12.72
N GLU A 6 -19.03 -2.83 -12.76
CA GLU A 6 -19.51 -3.66 -11.64
C GLU A 6 -18.66 -3.40 -10.38
N TYR A 7 -17.32 -3.52 -10.47
CA TYR A 7 -16.41 -3.25 -9.36
C TYR A 7 -16.50 -1.83 -8.81
N LEU A 8 -16.63 -0.84 -9.69
CA LEU A 8 -16.83 0.55 -9.27
C LEU A 8 -18.16 0.71 -8.53
N GLN A 9 -19.20 -0.06 -8.85
CA GLN A 9 -20.53 0.02 -8.23
C GLN A 9 -20.71 -0.83 -6.98
N GLU A 10 -19.75 -1.70 -6.64
CA GLU A 10 -19.79 -2.50 -5.40
C GLU A 10 -19.85 -1.65 -4.12
N SER A 11 -20.21 -2.30 -3.01
CA SER A 11 -20.26 -1.71 -1.67
C SER A 11 -19.50 -2.60 -0.68
N PRO A 12 -18.28 -2.22 -0.26
CA PRO A 12 -17.53 -1.01 -0.67
C PRO A 12 -17.06 -1.09 -2.14
N PRO A 13 -16.88 0.05 -2.82
CA PRO A 13 -16.42 0.05 -4.20
C PRO A 13 -14.95 -0.38 -4.30
N VAL A 14 -14.58 -1.00 -5.42
CA VAL A 14 -13.23 -1.49 -5.66
C VAL A 14 -12.50 -0.57 -6.64
N PRO A 15 -11.36 0.03 -6.27
CA PRO A 15 -10.58 0.86 -7.18
C PRO A 15 -9.97 0.05 -8.31
N VAL A 16 -9.85 0.67 -9.48
CA VAL A 16 -9.42 0.01 -10.72
C VAL A 16 -8.17 0.69 -11.28
N VAL A 17 -7.14 -0.11 -11.54
CA VAL A 17 -5.96 0.32 -12.30
C VAL A 17 -6.11 -0.09 -13.75
N VAL A 18 -6.01 0.87 -14.66
CA VAL A 18 -6.11 0.68 -16.10
C VAL A 18 -4.72 0.77 -16.70
N CYS A 19 -4.20 -0.35 -17.21
CA CYS A 19 -2.91 -0.39 -17.88
C CYS A 19 -3.03 0.07 -19.33
N GLU A 20 -2.80 1.36 -19.57
CA GLU A 20 -2.74 1.95 -20.91
C GLU A 20 -1.53 1.40 -21.69
N GLY A 21 -1.74 1.14 -22.98
CA GLY A 21 -0.77 0.50 -23.87
C GLY A 21 -0.99 -1.00 -24.02
N THR A 22 -1.90 -1.61 -23.23
CA THR A 22 -2.25 -3.04 -23.37
C THR A 22 -3.25 -3.33 -24.49
N GLY A 23 -3.88 -2.30 -25.06
CA GLY A 23 -4.77 -2.46 -26.21
C GLY A 23 -6.26 -2.37 -25.88
N ARG A 24 -7.03 -2.09 -26.94
CA ARG A 24 -8.50 -2.17 -27.01
C ARG A 24 -9.21 -1.57 -25.79
N ALA A 25 -9.71 -2.41 -24.89
CA ALA A 25 -10.56 -1.98 -23.77
C ALA A 25 -9.82 -1.11 -22.74
N ALA A 26 -8.55 -1.40 -22.47
CA ALA A 26 -7.77 -0.59 -21.54
C ALA A 26 -7.48 0.79 -22.14
N ASP A 27 -7.05 0.84 -23.40
CA ASP A 27 -6.72 2.10 -24.08
C ASP A 27 -7.96 2.97 -24.30
N ILE A 28 -9.12 2.37 -24.63
CA ILE A 28 -10.37 3.12 -24.74
C ILE A 28 -10.82 3.69 -23.40
N LEU A 29 -10.70 2.91 -22.32
CA LEU A 29 -11.05 3.38 -20.98
C LEU A 29 -10.09 4.49 -20.51
N ALA A 30 -8.79 4.34 -20.76
CA ALA A 30 -7.76 5.36 -20.49
C ALA A 30 -7.97 6.62 -21.34
N TYR A 31 -8.33 6.47 -22.61
CA TYR A 31 -8.65 7.57 -23.51
C TYR A 31 -9.86 8.35 -22.98
N VAL A 32 -10.97 7.68 -22.66
CA VAL A 32 -12.16 8.34 -22.11
C VAL A 32 -11.85 9.00 -20.76
N TYR A 33 -11.05 8.37 -19.90
CA TYR A 33 -10.59 8.95 -18.63
C TYR A 33 -9.83 10.27 -18.80
N LYS A 34 -9.02 10.39 -19.87
CA LYS A 34 -8.29 11.62 -20.20
C LYS A 34 -9.19 12.70 -20.82
N GLN A 35 -10.30 12.30 -21.43
CA GLN A 35 -11.30 13.20 -22.01
C GLN A 35 -12.38 13.63 -21.01
N THR A 36 -12.46 13.04 -19.83
CA THR A 36 -13.41 13.41 -18.78
C THR A 36 -12.80 14.31 -17.72
N GLU A 37 -13.54 15.35 -17.37
CA GLU A 37 -13.23 16.28 -16.28
C GLU A 37 -13.53 15.67 -14.90
N GLU A 38 -13.09 16.34 -13.84
CA GLU A 38 -13.47 16.02 -12.47
C GLU A 38 -15.00 16.16 -12.31
N GLY A 39 -15.67 15.06 -11.98
CA GLY A 39 -17.14 14.96 -11.98
C GLY A 39 -17.73 14.10 -13.09
N GLY A 40 -16.91 13.60 -14.03
CA GLY A 40 -17.31 12.61 -15.03
C GLY A 40 -17.99 13.19 -16.27
N SER A 41 -17.97 14.51 -16.43
CA SER A 41 -18.46 15.19 -17.64
C SER A 41 -17.41 15.16 -18.75
N ILE A 42 -17.88 15.12 -20.01
CA ILE A 42 -17.04 15.26 -21.19
C ILE A 42 -17.23 16.66 -21.81
N PRO A 43 -16.21 17.23 -22.48
CA PRO A 43 -16.33 18.46 -23.23
C PRO A 43 -17.36 18.39 -24.35
N ASP A 44 -18.01 19.52 -24.63
CA ASP A 44 -18.95 19.67 -25.73
C ASP A 44 -18.27 19.30 -27.06
N GLY A 45 -18.85 18.36 -27.80
CA GLY A 45 -18.36 17.90 -29.09
C GLY A 45 -17.34 16.75 -29.05
N ALA A 46 -16.90 16.29 -27.87
CA ALA A 46 -16.01 15.12 -27.76
C ALA A 46 -16.73 13.78 -28.00
N GLU A 47 -18.04 13.71 -27.70
CA GLU A 47 -18.88 12.52 -27.88
C GLU A 47 -18.77 11.85 -29.27
N PRO A 48 -18.99 12.54 -30.41
CA PRO A 48 -18.91 11.92 -31.73
C PRO A 48 -17.53 11.34 -32.05
N GLU A 49 -16.46 11.98 -31.57
CA GLU A 49 -15.09 11.50 -31.74
C GLU A 49 -14.85 10.23 -30.93
N ILE A 50 -15.24 10.20 -29.66
CA ILE A 50 -15.13 9.01 -28.80
C ILE A 50 -15.89 7.83 -29.41
N ILE A 51 -17.14 8.04 -29.85
CA ILE A 51 -17.94 6.99 -30.49
C ILE A 51 -17.26 6.48 -31.77
N SER A 52 -16.70 7.38 -32.60
CA SER A 52 -15.95 7.00 -33.81
C SER A 52 -14.74 6.13 -33.47
N THR A 53 -14.00 6.49 -32.42
CA THR A 53 -12.85 5.72 -31.93
C THR A 53 -13.27 4.34 -31.40
N ILE A 54 -14.38 4.24 -30.67
CA ILE A 54 -14.94 2.96 -30.20
C ILE A 54 -15.30 2.06 -31.40
N LYS A 55 -15.99 2.60 -32.42
CA LYS A 55 -16.36 1.85 -33.63
C LYS A 55 -15.14 1.28 -34.33
N LYS A 56 -14.08 2.09 -34.49
CA LYS A 56 -12.83 1.67 -35.13
C LYS A 56 -12.08 0.61 -34.30
N THR A 57 -12.06 0.76 -32.98
CA THR A 57 -11.27 -0.10 -32.08
C THR A 57 -11.88 -1.50 -31.93
N PHE A 58 -13.21 -1.62 -31.97
CA PHE A 58 -13.93 -2.88 -31.74
C PHE A 58 -14.68 -3.40 -32.97
N ASN A 59 -14.62 -2.71 -34.10
CA ASN A 59 -15.40 -3.01 -35.31
C ASN A 59 -16.92 -3.03 -35.05
N PHE A 60 -17.40 -2.14 -34.19
CA PHE A 60 -18.80 -2.07 -33.76
C PHE A 60 -19.70 -1.28 -34.72
N GLY A 61 -20.98 -1.66 -34.74
CA GLY A 61 -22.06 -0.86 -35.31
C GLY A 61 -22.33 0.41 -34.48
N GLN A 62 -23.18 1.30 -35.01
CA GLN A 62 -23.52 2.56 -34.32
C GLN A 62 -24.15 2.33 -32.94
N SER A 63 -25.11 1.42 -32.85
CA SER A 63 -25.84 1.14 -31.60
C SER A 63 -24.92 0.57 -30.51
N GLU A 64 -24.07 -0.39 -30.87
CA GLU A 64 -23.10 -1.02 -29.95
C GLU A 64 -22.07 -0.02 -29.43
N ALA A 65 -21.60 0.88 -30.29
CA ALA A 65 -20.64 1.91 -29.89
C ALA A 65 -21.28 2.94 -28.94
N ILE A 66 -22.53 3.34 -29.17
CA ILE A 66 -23.27 4.23 -28.25
C ILE A 66 -23.47 3.53 -26.89
N HIS A 67 -23.83 2.25 -26.87
CA HIS A 67 -24.01 1.50 -25.63
C HIS A 67 -22.69 1.38 -24.83
N LEU A 68 -21.58 1.07 -25.49
CA LEU A 68 -20.28 1.03 -24.83
C LEU A 68 -19.85 2.42 -24.34
N PHE A 69 -20.10 3.46 -25.12
CA PHE A 69 -19.85 4.85 -24.72
C PHE A 69 -20.62 5.22 -23.44
N GLN A 70 -21.92 4.89 -23.36
CA GLN A 70 -22.72 5.10 -22.14
C GLN A 70 -22.13 4.34 -20.94
N THR A 71 -21.72 3.08 -21.15
CA THR A 71 -21.08 2.27 -20.09
C THR A 71 -19.78 2.92 -19.60
N LEU A 72 -18.98 3.48 -20.51
CA LEU A 72 -17.74 4.19 -20.18
C LEU A 72 -18.03 5.46 -19.37
N LEU A 73 -19.05 6.24 -19.75
CA LEU A 73 -19.47 7.43 -18.98
C LEU A 73 -19.96 7.06 -17.58
N GLU A 74 -20.68 5.94 -17.42
CA GLU A 74 -21.07 5.45 -16.10
C GLU A 74 -19.86 5.11 -15.22
N CYS A 75 -18.78 4.56 -15.80
CA CYS A 75 -17.52 4.37 -15.06
C CYS A 75 -16.92 5.70 -14.60
N MET A 76 -17.00 6.74 -15.44
CA MET A 76 -16.43 8.05 -15.16
C MET A 76 -17.18 8.84 -14.08
N LYS A 77 -18.37 8.39 -13.65
CA LYS A 77 -19.02 8.94 -12.45
C LYS A 77 -18.24 8.68 -11.16
N LYS A 78 -17.40 7.64 -11.14
CA LYS A 78 -16.47 7.32 -10.04
C LYS A 78 -15.02 7.41 -10.50
N ARG A 79 -14.70 8.48 -11.25
CA ARG A 79 -13.38 8.70 -11.85
C ARG A 79 -12.24 8.68 -10.82
N GLU A 80 -12.50 9.11 -9.60
CA GLU A 80 -11.57 9.09 -8.47
C GLU A 80 -11.08 7.69 -8.08
N LEU A 81 -11.85 6.64 -8.41
CA LEU A 81 -11.49 5.25 -8.18
C LEU A 81 -10.73 4.62 -9.35
N ILE A 82 -10.57 5.35 -10.46
CA ILE A 82 -9.87 4.88 -11.65
C ILE A 82 -8.48 5.52 -11.68
N THR A 83 -7.45 4.68 -11.72
CA THR A 83 -6.06 5.10 -11.90
C THR A 83 -5.54 4.58 -13.23
N VAL A 84 -5.10 5.48 -14.12
CA VAL A 84 -4.50 5.10 -15.40
C VAL A 84 -2.99 4.96 -15.22
N PHE A 85 -2.46 3.78 -15.54
CA PHE A 85 -1.05 3.45 -15.51
C PHE A 85 -0.54 3.25 -16.93
N HIS A 86 0.50 3.98 -17.33
CA HIS A 86 1.06 3.88 -18.68
C HIS A 86 2.21 2.87 -18.73
N ILE A 87 2.09 1.85 -19.58
CA ILE A 87 3.18 0.87 -19.74
C ILE A 87 4.29 1.49 -20.59
N GLY A 88 5.50 1.57 -20.02
CA GLY A 88 6.70 1.97 -20.75
C GLY A 88 6.97 3.47 -20.77
N SER A 89 6.37 4.25 -19.86
CA SER A 89 6.84 5.62 -19.60
C SER A 89 8.26 5.59 -19.00
N ASP A 90 9.11 6.54 -19.40
CA ASP A 90 10.44 6.75 -18.81
C ASP A 90 10.37 7.17 -17.33
N GLU A 91 9.19 7.55 -16.86
CA GLU A 91 8.89 7.71 -15.44
C GLU A 91 8.83 6.31 -14.81
N HIS A 92 9.85 5.98 -14.02
CA HIS A 92 10.07 4.75 -13.25
C HIS A 92 8.97 4.41 -12.22
N GLN A 93 7.69 4.64 -12.54
CA GLN A 93 6.59 4.25 -11.69
C GLN A 93 6.34 2.75 -11.93
N ASP A 94 6.73 1.94 -10.97
CA ASP A 94 6.43 0.51 -10.97
C ASP A 94 4.92 0.29 -10.80
N ILE A 95 4.39 -0.80 -11.35
CA ILE A 95 2.95 -1.11 -11.31
C ILE A 95 2.40 -1.26 -9.89
N ASP A 96 3.25 -1.69 -8.95
CA ASP A 96 2.92 -1.79 -7.53
C ASP A 96 2.61 -0.41 -6.91
N VAL A 97 3.27 0.66 -7.39
CA VAL A 97 2.94 2.05 -7.04
C VAL A 97 1.54 2.41 -7.47
N ALA A 98 1.19 2.09 -8.72
CA ALA A 98 -0.11 2.43 -9.27
C ALA A 98 -1.22 1.71 -8.51
N ILE A 99 -1.01 0.42 -8.20
CA ILE A 99 -1.94 -0.38 -7.40
C ILE A 99 -2.06 0.20 -5.99
N LEU A 100 -0.95 0.45 -5.30
CA LEU A 100 -0.98 0.95 -3.93
C LEU A 100 -1.61 2.35 -3.87
N THR A 101 -1.25 3.24 -4.79
CA THR A 101 -1.82 4.59 -4.89
C THR A 101 -3.32 4.54 -5.16
N ALA A 102 -3.78 3.64 -6.03
CA ALA A 102 -5.21 3.44 -6.31
C ALA A 102 -5.96 2.95 -5.06
N LEU A 103 -5.36 2.05 -4.27
CA LEU A 103 -5.93 1.61 -3.00
C LEU A 103 -6.00 2.74 -1.99
N LEU A 104 -4.93 3.52 -1.82
CA LEU A 104 -4.90 4.64 -0.86
C LEU A 104 -5.90 5.75 -1.22
N LYS A 105 -6.12 6.02 -2.51
CA LYS A 105 -7.09 7.01 -2.98
C LYS A 105 -8.52 6.50 -2.96
N GLY A 106 -8.72 5.25 -3.36
CA GLY A 106 -10.03 4.67 -3.58
C GLY A 106 -10.66 4.02 -2.36
N THR A 107 -9.87 3.80 -1.31
CA THR A 107 -10.37 3.37 -0.01
C THR A 107 -10.36 4.55 0.95
N ASN A 108 -11.45 4.78 1.68
CA ASN A 108 -11.48 5.73 2.79
C ASN A 108 -10.74 5.16 4.02
N ALA A 109 -9.56 4.58 3.80
CA ALA A 109 -8.72 3.99 4.83
C ALA A 109 -8.19 5.09 5.75
N SER A 110 -8.12 4.82 7.06
CA SER A 110 -7.55 5.78 8.01
C SER A 110 -6.05 6.00 7.71
N ALA A 111 -5.49 7.14 8.11
CA ALA A 111 -4.06 7.39 7.91
C ALA A 111 -3.16 6.31 8.52
N PHE A 112 -3.61 5.67 9.61
CA PHE A 112 -2.91 4.53 10.18
C PHE A 112 -2.98 3.28 9.31
N ASP A 113 -4.17 2.94 8.77
CA ASP A 113 -4.30 1.81 7.85
C ASP A 113 -3.47 2.01 6.58
N GLN A 114 -3.43 3.25 6.07
CA GLN A 114 -2.58 3.62 4.94
C GLN A 114 -1.09 3.46 5.25
N LEU A 115 -0.66 3.83 6.47
CA LEU A 115 0.71 3.62 6.94
C LEU A 115 1.06 2.13 7.02
N ILE A 116 0.19 1.31 7.59
CA ILE A 116 0.41 -0.14 7.70
C ILE A 116 0.46 -0.78 6.31
N LEU A 117 -0.41 -0.37 5.39
CA LEU A 117 -0.41 -0.88 4.02
C LEU A 117 0.90 -0.55 3.29
N THR A 118 1.35 0.71 3.38
CA THR A 118 2.62 1.14 2.77
C THR A 118 3.84 0.44 3.39
N LEU A 119 3.83 0.21 4.70
CA LEU A 119 4.87 -0.54 5.41
C LEU A 119 4.91 -2.01 4.97
N ALA A 120 3.75 -2.65 4.84
CA ALA A 120 3.63 -4.03 4.38
C ALA A 120 4.21 -4.21 2.97
N TRP A 121 3.97 -3.23 2.09
CA TRP A 121 4.46 -3.20 0.70
C TRP A 121 5.89 -2.66 0.56
N ASP A 122 6.54 -2.23 1.65
CA ASP A 122 7.85 -1.58 1.66
C ASP A 122 7.96 -0.33 0.77
N ARG A 123 6.87 0.44 0.65
CA ARG A 123 6.81 1.65 -0.17
C ARG A 123 6.91 2.90 0.67
N VAL A 124 8.11 3.15 1.20
CA VAL A 124 8.42 4.33 2.02
C VAL A 124 8.24 5.64 1.26
N ASP A 125 8.47 5.62 -0.05
CA ASP A 125 8.27 6.72 -0.98
C ASP A 125 6.79 7.13 -1.05
N ILE A 126 5.89 6.14 -1.11
CA ILE A 126 4.44 6.37 -1.11
C ILE A 126 3.98 6.84 0.27
N ALA A 127 4.49 6.23 1.35
CA ALA A 127 4.19 6.67 2.71
C ALA A 127 4.56 8.16 2.92
N LYS A 128 5.75 8.57 2.48
CA LYS A 128 6.21 9.98 2.55
C LYS A 128 5.29 10.95 1.83
N THR A 129 4.78 10.57 0.67
CA THR A 129 4.03 11.48 -0.22
C THR A 129 2.54 11.51 0.07
N HIS A 130 1.95 10.38 0.46
CA HIS A 130 0.50 10.24 0.59
C HIS A 130 0.03 10.11 2.04
N VAL A 131 0.87 9.60 2.95
CA VAL A 131 0.46 9.31 4.33
C VAL A 131 0.95 10.37 5.30
N PHE A 132 2.22 10.77 5.20
CA PHE A 132 2.81 11.82 6.04
C PHE A 132 2.63 13.22 5.43
N VAL A 133 1.37 13.60 5.20
CA VAL A 133 1.01 14.92 4.67
C VAL A 133 0.91 15.98 5.77
N TYR A 134 1.13 17.25 5.40
CA TYR A 134 1.03 18.36 6.36
C TYR A 134 -0.36 18.44 6.99
N GLY A 135 -0.41 18.60 8.31
CA GLY A 135 -1.66 18.67 9.07
C GLY A 135 -2.26 17.31 9.44
N GLN A 136 -1.63 16.20 9.07
CA GLN A 136 -2.05 14.86 9.49
C GLN A 136 -2.02 14.72 11.01
N GLN A 137 -3.15 14.31 11.59
CA GLN A 137 -3.24 14.00 13.01
C GLN A 137 -3.12 12.49 13.22
N TRP A 138 -2.28 12.11 14.17
CA TRP A 138 -2.04 10.72 14.55
C TRP A 138 -2.69 10.45 15.91
N LEU A 139 -3.32 9.28 16.03
CA LEU A 139 -3.77 8.82 17.34
C LEU A 139 -2.54 8.52 18.22
N VAL A 140 -2.71 8.74 19.52
CA VAL A 140 -1.65 8.46 20.49
C VAL A 140 -1.29 6.96 20.43
N GLY A 141 0.00 6.65 20.25
CA GLY A 141 0.47 5.28 20.15
C GLY A 141 0.53 4.71 18.73
N SER A 142 -0.08 5.35 17.73
CA SER A 142 -0.10 4.81 16.35
C SER A 142 1.28 4.75 15.72
N LEU A 143 2.09 5.79 15.90
CA LEU A 143 3.45 5.80 15.33
C LEU A 143 4.39 4.85 16.07
N GLU A 144 4.18 4.65 17.38
CA GLU A 144 4.89 3.64 18.15
C GLU A 144 4.53 2.22 17.69
N GLN A 145 3.25 1.94 17.38
CA GLN A 145 2.86 0.65 16.81
C GLN A 145 3.50 0.44 15.44
N ALA A 146 3.43 1.43 14.55
CA ALA A 146 4.08 1.36 13.24
C ALA A 146 5.60 1.20 13.34
N MET A 147 6.25 1.77 14.38
CA MET A 147 7.67 1.57 14.66
C MET A 147 7.98 0.12 15.03
N LEU A 148 7.14 -0.50 15.89
CA LEU A 148 7.28 -1.91 16.23
C LEU A 148 7.19 -2.79 14.98
N ASP A 149 6.17 -2.55 14.15
CA ASP A 149 5.97 -3.31 12.91
C ASP A 149 7.14 -3.12 11.95
N ALA A 150 7.66 -1.89 11.80
CA ALA A 150 8.81 -1.60 10.95
C ALA A 150 10.08 -2.33 11.41
N LEU A 151 10.31 -2.42 12.72
CA LEU A 151 11.46 -3.14 13.29
C LEU A 151 11.33 -4.66 13.08
N VAL A 152 10.14 -5.22 13.31
CA VAL A 152 9.87 -6.65 13.14
C VAL A 152 9.98 -7.07 11.67
N MET A 153 9.59 -6.19 10.75
CA MET A 153 9.64 -6.42 9.30
C MET A 153 10.96 -6.02 8.63
N ASP A 154 11.97 -5.61 9.40
CA ASP A 154 13.28 -5.15 8.91
C ASP A 154 13.20 -3.98 7.90
N ARG A 155 12.27 -3.05 8.12
CA ARG A 155 12.02 -1.90 7.24
C ARG A 155 12.78 -0.67 7.70
N VAL A 156 14.10 -0.66 7.50
CA VAL A 156 14.99 0.43 7.95
C VAL A 156 14.57 1.81 7.43
N ALA A 157 14.06 1.89 6.19
CA ALA A 157 13.62 3.17 5.63
C ALA A 157 12.39 3.74 6.35
N PHE A 158 11.46 2.87 6.78
CA PHE A 158 10.31 3.27 7.60
C PHE A 158 10.72 3.65 9.02
N VAL A 159 11.69 2.97 9.62
CA VAL A 159 12.25 3.35 10.93
C VAL A 159 12.77 4.80 10.88
N LYS A 160 13.53 5.15 9.83
CA LYS A 160 14.02 6.52 9.63
C LYS A 160 12.85 7.51 9.47
N LEU A 161 11.89 7.19 8.61
CA LEU A 161 10.71 8.02 8.36
C LEU A 161 9.92 8.31 9.65
N LEU A 162 9.72 7.30 10.49
CA LEU A 162 8.96 7.43 11.74
C LEU A 162 9.71 8.29 12.77
N ILE A 163 11.04 8.17 12.85
CA ILE A 163 11.86 9.03 13.71
C ILE A 163 11.80 10.49 13.23
N GLU A 164 11.90 10.71 11.92
CA GLU A 164 11.77 12.04 11.30
C GLU A 164 10.39 12.67 11.57
N ASN A 165 9.35 11.86 11.75
CA ASN A 165 7.97 12.29 12.02
C ASN A 165 7.58 12.22 13.51
N GLY A 166 8.56 12.19 14.43
CA GLY A 166 8.32 12.46 15.85
C GLY A 166 8.39 11.24 16.78
N VAL A 167 8.68 10.04 16.28
CA VAL A 167 8.94 8.89 17.15
C VAL A 167 10.29 9.07 17.86
N SER A 168 10.24 9.17 19.18
CA SER A 168 11.45 9.22 20.02
C SER A 168 11.86 7.82 20.47
N MET A 169 13.02 7.33 20.01
CA MET A 169 13.53 6.01 20.39
C MET A 169 13.71 5.85 21.92
N HIS A 170 14.09 6.93 22.62
CA HIS A 170 14.21 6.93 24.08
C HIS A 170 12.87 6.68 24.78
N LYS A 171 11.76 7.24 24.27
CA LYS A 171 10.43 6.99 24.82
C LYS A 171 9.85 5.66 24.32
N PHE A 172 10.23 5.26 23.12
CA PHE A 172 9.74 4.06 22.48
C PHE A 172 10.29 2.78 23.13
N LEU A 173 11.61 2.70 23.37
CA LEU A 173 12.26 1.51 23.89
C LEU A 173 12.06 1.37 25.42
N THR A 174 11.01 0.64 25.79
CA THR A 174 10.77 0.22 27.17
C THR A 174 11.23 -1.23 27.37
N ILE A 175 11.43 -1.65 28.64
CA ILE A 175 11.77 -3.05 28.96
C ILE A 175 10.76 -4.03 28.32
N PRO A 176 9.42 -3.85 28.49
CA PRO A 176 8.45 -4.78 27.88
C PRO A 176 8.55 -4.85 26.35
N ARG A 177 8.77 -3.71 25.67
CA ARG A 177 8.90 -3.68 24.20
C ARG A 177 10.19 -4.31 23.71
N LEU A 178 11.30 -4.13 24.42
CA LEU A 178 12.56 -4.79 24.09
C LEU A 178 12.44 -6.30 24.25
N GLU A 179 11.83 -6.77 25.33
CA GLU A 179 11.55 -8.19 25.51
C GLU A 179 10.62 -8.72 24.42
N GLU A 180 9.58 -7.98 24.04
CA GLU A 180 8.72 -8.33 22.91
C GLU A 180 9.50 -8.47 21.60
N LEU A 181 10.38 -7.52 21.29
CA LEU A 181 11.25 -7.55 20.10
C LEU A 181 12.20 -8.76 20.11
N TYR A 182 12.85 -9.07 21.23
CA TYR A 182 13.72 -10.26 21.33
C TYR A 182 12.96 -11.59 21.22
N ASN A 183 11.65 -11.59 21.48
CA ASN A 183 10.78 -12.76 21.38
C ASN A 183 9.96 -12.81 20.09
N THR A 184 10.18 -11.90 19.13
CA THR A 184 9.43 -11.92 17.88
C THR A 184 9.68 -13.22 17.12
N LYS A 185 8.59 -13.79 16.57
CA LYS A 185 8.64 -14.97 15.70
C LYS A 185 8.65 -14.59 14.22
N GLN A 186 8.38 -13.33 13.91
CA GLN A 186 8.31 -12.77 12.58
C GLN A 186 9.62 -12.01 12.33
N GLY A 187 10.29 -12.31 11.22
CA GLY A 187 11.67 -11.91 10.94
C GLY A 187 12.59 -13.12 10.76
N PRO A 188 13.89 -12.95 10.48
CA PRO A 188 14.85 -14.05 10.54
C PRO A 188 14.82 -14.56 11.97
N THR A 189 14.08 -15.66 12.19
CA THR A 189 14.00 -16.31 13.48
C THR A 189 15.45 -16.52 13.90
N ASN A 190 15.84 -16.05 15.08
CA ASN A 190 17.21 -16.22 15.55
C ASN A 190 17.25 -17.40 16.52
N PRO A 191 17.13 -18.66 16.04
CA PRO A 191 17.20 -19.82 16.92
C PRO A 191 18.53 -19.84 17.68
N ALA A 192 19.58 -19.19 17.15
CA ALA A 192 20.87 -19.08 17.83
C ALA A 192 20.77 -18.35 19.17
N LEU A 193 19.98 -17.28 19.29
CA LEU A 193 19.83 -16.60 20.59
C LEU A 193 19.19 -17.52 21.64
N PHE A 194 18.14 -18.24 21.28
CA PHE A 194 17.49 -19.18 22.21
C PHE A 194 18.42 -20.34 22.59
N HIS A 195 19.23 -20.84 21.65
CA HIS A 195 20.25 -21.85 21.92
C HIS A 195 21.34 -21.32 22.86
N LEU A 196 21.86 -20.11 22.62
CA LEU A 196 22.86 -19.48 23.50
C LEU A 196 22.34 -19.28 24.92
N VAL A 197 21.07 -18.85 25.07
CA VAL A 197 20.45 -18.73 26.40
C VAL A 197 20.37 -20.09 27.09
N ARG A 198 20.02 -21.16 26.37
CA ARG A 198 20.01 -22.52 26.94
C ARG A 198 21.38 -22.96 27.41
N ASP A 199 22.41 -22.65 26.63
CA ASP A 199 23.79 -23.05 26.92
C ASP A 199 24.34 -22.28 28.14
N VAL A 200 24.12 -20.96 28.20
CA VAL A 200 24.57 -20.13 29.34
C VAL A 200 23.80 -20.45 30.63
N LYS A 201 22.50 -20.75 30.54
CA LYS A 201 21.70 -21.12 31.73
C LYS A 201 21.89 -22.57 32.18
N GLN A 202 22.60 -23.39 31.41
CA GLN A 202 22.89 -24.80 31.73
C GLN A 202 21.64 -25.61 32.15
N GLY A 203 20.49 -25.34 31.52
CA GLY A 203 19.21 -25.90 31.94
C GLY A 203 18.22 -26.05 30.78
N ASN A 204 17.26 -26.97 30.94
CA ASN A 204 16.16 -27.13 29.99
C ASN A 204 15.14 -25.99 30.18
N LEU A 205 15.01 -25.13 29.17
CA LEU A 205 13.95 -24.13 29.14
C LEU A 205 12.59 -24.80 28.91
N PRO A 206 11.52 -24.40 29.63
CA PRO A 206 10.19 -24.96 29.43
C PRO A 206 9.64 -24.61 28.04
N PRO A 207 8.72 -25.43 27.49
CA PRO A 207 8.04 -25.09 26.24
C PRO A 207 7.34 -23.74 26.34
N GLY A 208 7.57 -22.86 25.35
CA GLY A 208 6.98 -21.52 25.31
C GLY A 208 7.63 -20.49 26.24
N TYR A 209 8.83 -20.78 26.78
CA TYR A 209 9.63 -19.81 27.52
C TYR A 209 9.84 -18.53 26.71
N LYS A 210 9.58 -17.38 27.32
CA LYS A 210 9.87 -16.05 26.77
C LYS A 210 11.18 -15.54 27.33
N LEU A 211 12.09 -15.14 26.44
CA LEU A 211 13.37 -14.55 26.79
C LEU A 211 13.14 -13.23 27.55
N THR A 212 13.88 -13.04 28.63
CA THR A 212 13.93 -11.78 29.37
C THR A 212 15.18 -10.99 29.01
N LEU A 213 15.22 -9.70 29.34
CA LEU A 213 16.45 -8.92 29.16
C LEU A 213 17.62 -9.43 30.02
N ILE A 214 17.33 -10.10 31.13
CA ILE A 214 18.36 -10.77 31.95
C ILE A 214 18.99 -11.92 31.16
N ASP A 215 18.17 -12.74 30.49
CA ASP A 215 18.66 -13.83 29.65
C ASP A 215 19.54 -13.32 28.50
N VAL A 216 19.11 -12.22 27.85
CA VAL A 216 19.89 -11.57 26.80
C VAL A 216 21.20 -11.01 27.35
N GLY A 217 21.17 -10.37 28.53
CA GLY A 217 22.35 -9.84 29.20
C GLY A 217 23.41 -10.91 29.49
N LEU A 218 23.00 -12.08 29.97
CA LEU A 218 23.89 -13.22 30.21
C LEU A 218 24.57 -13.71 28.93
N VAL A 219 23.83 -13.76 27.81
CA VAL A 219 24.40 -14.13 26.51
C VAL A 219 25.40 -13.08 26.02
N VAL A 220 25.09 -11.79 26.17
CA VAL A 220 26.00 -10.71 25.79
C VAL A 220 27.29 -10.78 26.62
N GLU A 221 27.20 -10.96 27.93
CA GLU A 221 28.36 -11.13 28.82
C GLU A 221 29.21 -12.32 28.38
N TYR A 222 28.60 -13.48 28.15
CA TYR A 222 29.27 -14.68 27.65
C TYR A 222 29.99 -14.45 26.30
N LEU A 223 29.40 -13.68 25.39
CA LEU A 223 29.99 -13.38 24.08
C LEU A 223 31.10 -12.32 24.15
N MET A 224 31.08 -11.46 25.16
CA MET A 224 32.07 -10.39 25.33
C MET A 224 33.36 -10.84 26.02
N GLY A 225 33.34 -11.98 26.72
CA GLY A 225 34.52 -12.58 27.39
C GLY A 225 34.68 -12.10 28.82
#